data_AF-A0A7S2QCF7-F1
#
_entry.id   AF-A0A7S2QCF7-F1
#
_cell.length_a   1.000
_cell.length_b   1.000
_cell.length_c   1.000
_cell.angle_alpha   90.00
_cell.angle_beta   90.00
_cell.angle_gamma   90.00
#
_symmetry.space_group_name_H-M   'P 1'
#
loop_
_entity.id
_entity.type
_entity.pdbx_description
1 polymer ?
#
loop_
_entity_poly.entity_id
_entity_poly.type
_entity_poly.pdbx_seq_one_letter_code
_entity_poly.pdbx_strand_id
1 'polypeptide(L)'
;MATLSLTAWFHPSMSMPVKFEAKDNPFTVPGNSSVMSLMERVEAVVEALGQNAGSPVQMQIQVLWNVKNPQKALSPSEALDKHFASGDTFGVYGDVIAAPERQPQIPESEKLPVTILTGFLGAGKTTLLNYILQEQKEKKIAVIENEFGEVSIDDALLTRDKLAMAEKVVVMDNGCMCCTVRGDLQNGLEQILAEIEKGSKIDQIMIETTGMADPVPIVRTFMTSPDLTKKLRLDGVVTVADAKHIIGRLDDKIEAGKVNEAYQQVAFCDKLLLNKLDLVSAETAIAVKDRLRNINAFAKILPAVKGRVKMEELTNMCAHDMAGFASADIEKEAGEAEDPHGHGGHGGHGGHGG
;
A
#
# COMPACT_ATOMS: atom_id res chain seq x y z
N MET A 1 -29.88 -12.00 18.76
CA MET A 1 -29.90 -10.52 18.98
C MET A 1 -31.07 -9.95 18.18
N ALA A 2 -31.77 -8.93 18.68
CA ALA A 2 -32.96 -8.42 18.02
C ALA A 2 -32.58 -7.60 16.78
N THR A 3 -33.16 -7.96 15.63
CA THR A 3 -33.06 -7.19 14.39
C THR A 3 -34.17 -6.15 14.36
N LEU A 4 -33.86 -4.93 13.90
CA LEU A 4 -34.83 -3.86 13.70
C LEU A 4 -35.16 -3.74 12.22
N SER A 5 -36.46 -3.68 11.91
CA SER A 5 -36.96 -3.27 10.59
C SER A 5 -37.36 -1.80 10.66
N LEU A 6 -36.64 -0.92 9.97
CA LEU A 6 -36.83 0.52 10.02
C LEU A 6 -37.20 1.08 8.65
N THR A 7 -37.91 2.21 8.65
CA THR A 7 -38.31 2.92 7.43
C THR A 7 -37.65 4.30 7.38
N ALA A 8 -37.04 4.65 6.25
CA ALA A 8 -36.47 5.98 6.06
C ALA A 8 -37.55 6.98 5.62
N TRP A 9 -37.54 8.17 6.22
CA TRP A 9 -38.25 9.35 5.75
C TRP A 9 -37.24 10.45 5.47
N PHE A 10 -37.16 10.89 4.22
CA PHE A 10 -36.29 11.98 3.80
C PHE A 10 -37.00 13.31 3.97
N HIS A 11 -36.32 14.28 4.55
CA HIS A 11 -36.91 15.59 4.79
C HIS A 11 -37.29 16.28 3.46
N PRO A 12 -38.48 16.90 3.32
CA PRO A 12 -38.96 17.44 2.05
C PRO A 12 -38.11 18.56 1.43
N SER A 13 -37.26 19.20 2.22
CA SER A 13 -36.33 20.24 1.71
C SER A 13 -35.08 19.66 1.06
N MET A 14 -34.85 18.34 1.14
CA MET A 14 -33.74 17.70 0.45
C MET A 14 -34.01 17.65 -1.05
N SER A 15 -33.02 18.07 -1.84
CA SER A 15 -33.05 17.89 -3.28
C SER A 15 -32.64 16.46 -3.62
N MET A 16 -33.62 15.57 -3.79
CA MET A 16 -33.39 14.18 -4.16
C MET A 16 -33.44 14.03 -5.69
N PRO A 17 -32.30 13.84 -6.38
CA PRO A 17 -32.26 13.59 -7.83
C PRO A 17 -32.80 12.21 -8.22
N VAL A 18 -33.06 11.34 -7.24
CA VAL A 18 -33.54 9.98 -7.41
C VAL A 18 -34.86 9.78 -6.67
N LYS A 19 -35.78 9.02 -7.25
CA LYS A 19 -37.00 8.62 -6.55
C LYS A 19 -36.66 7.56 -5.51
N PHE A 20 -37.01 7.82 -4.26
CA PHE A 20 -36.90 6.86 -3.17
C PHE A 20 -38.30 6.48 -2.69
N GLU A 21 -38.62 5.19 -2.73
CA GLU A 21 -39.84 4.64 -2.14
C GLU A 21 -39.50 3.81 -0.91
N ALA A 22 -39.96 4.27 0.26
CA ALA A 22 -39.60 3.67 1.54
C ALA A 22 -40.16 2.24 1.72
N LYS A 23 -41.25 1.91 1.03
CA LYS A 23 -41.83 0.56 1.03
C LYS A 23 -40.96 -0.44 0.26
N ASP A 24 -40.28 0.02 -0.77
CA ASP A 24 -39.43 -0.82 -1.62
C ASP A 24 -38.03 -0.99 -1.02
N ASN A 25 -37.66 -0.14 -0.06
CA ASN A 25 -36.31 -0.08 0.52
C ASN A 25 -36.36 -0.10 2.07
N PRO A 26 -36.87 -1.18 2.71
CA PRO A 26 -36.84 -1.30 4.17
C PRO A 26 -35.41 -1.52 4.68
N PHE A 27 -35.07 -0.87 5.80
CA PHE A 27 -33.76 -1.03 6.44
C PHE A 27 -33.84 -2.09 7.53
N THR A 28 -33.28 -3.28 7.27
CA THR A 28 -33.12 -4.33 8.27
C THR A 28 -31.71 -4.28 8.84
N VAL A 29 -31.58 -3.94 10.13
CA VAL A 29 -30.29 -3.69 10.80
C VAL A 29 -30.24 -4.37 12.18
N PRO A 30 -29.07 -4.82 12.66
CA PRO A 30 -28.93 -5.28 14.05
C PRO A 30 -29.23 -4.14 15.04
N GLY A 31 -29.99 -4.42 16.10
CA GLY A 31 -30.37 -3.38 17.07
C GLY A 31 -29.19 -2.77 17.83
N ASN A 32 -28.12 -3.54 18.04
CA ASN A 32 -26.90 -3.08 18.70
C ASN A 32 -25.94 -2.31 17.75
N SER A 33 -26.27 -2.18 16.47
CA SER A 33 -25.51 -1.33 15.54
C SER A 33 -25.61 0.14 15.95
N SER A 34 -24.61 0.92 15.57
CA SER A 34 -24.60 2.36 15.82
C SER A 34 -25.52 3.10 14.84
N VAL A 35 -25.93 4.31 15.22
CA VAL A 35 -26.61 5.25 14.32
C VAL A 35 -25.78 5.54 13.07
N MET A 36 -24.45 5.64 13.20
CA MET A 36 -23.53 5.81 12.05
C MET A 36 -23.70 4.68 11.03
N SER A 37 -23.76 3.44 11.49
CA SER A 37 -23.92 2.28 10.59
C SER A 37 -25.25 2.33 9.82
N LEU A 38 -26.33 2.84 10.43
CA LEU A 38 -27.59 3.09 9.72
C LEU A 38 -27.44 4.21 8.69
N MET A 39 -26.74 5.30 9.03
CA MET A 39 -26.49 6.42 8.11
C MET A 39 -25.74 5.95 6.86
N GLU A 40 -24.61 5.26 7.03
CA GLU A 40 -23.80 4.70 5.92
C GLU A 40 -24.64 3.77 5.02
N ARG A 41 -25.53 2.98 5.62
CA ARG A 41 -26.40 2.06 4.88
C ARG A 41 -27.44 2.81 4.05
N VAL A 42 -27.99 3.91 4.58
CA VAL A 42 -28.94 4.77 3.86
C VAL A 42 -28.25 5.48 2.69
N GLU A 43 -27.06 6.02 2.94
CA GLU A 43 -26.24 6.65 1.89
C GLU A 43 -25.98 5.66 0.75
N ALA A 44 -25.49 4.46 1.06
CA ALA A 44 -25.23 3.42 0.06
C ALA A 44 -26.46 3.03 -0.79
N VAL A 45 -27.66 2.99 -0.18
CA VAL A 45 -28.90 2.71 -0.92
C VAL A 45 -29.25 3.85 -1.88
N VAL A 46 -29.12 5.10 -1.44
CA VAL A 46 -29.40 6.28 -2.29
C VAL A 46 -28.40 6.36 -3.45
N GLU A 47 -27.12 6.08 -3.19
CA GLU A 47 -26.08 6.01 -4.23
C GLU A 47 -26.38 4.93 -5.27
N ALA A 48 -26.76 3.72 -4.82
CA ALA A 48 -27.13 2.62 -5.70
C ALA A 48 -28.37 2.94 -6.56
N LEU A 49 -29.37 3.61 -6.00
CA LEU A 49 -30.55 4.08 -6.74
C LEU A 49 -30.17 5.10 -7.83
N GLY A 50 -29.26 6.04 -7.52
CA GLY A 50 -28.75 6.99 -8.52
C GLY A 50 -27.99 6.32 -9.64
N GLN A 51 -27.13 5.36 -9.29
CA GLN A 51 -26.40 4.59 -10.28
C GLN A 51 -27.34 3.81 -11.21
N ASN A 52 -28.38 3.16 -10.66
CA ASN A 52 -29.38 2.43 -11.44
C ASN A 52 -30.28 3.33 -12.29
N ALA A 53 -30.53 4.57 -11.85
CA ALA A 53 -31.31 5.57 -12.58
C ALA A 53 -30.48 6.30 -13.67
N GLY A 54 -29.19 5.98 -13.82
CA GLY A 54 -28.29 6.67 -14.75
C GLY A 54 -27.95 8.10 -14.32
N SER A 55 -28.12 8.42 -13.04
CA SER A 55 -27.77 9.70 -12.42
C SER A 55 -26.98 9.43 -11.14
N PRO A 56 -25.67 9.10 -11.24
CA PRO A 56 -24.84 8.80 -10.08
C PRO A 56 -24.81 9.96 -9.09
N VAL A 57 -25.04 9.64 -7.82
CA VAL A 57 -25.14 10.62 -6.73
C VAL A 57 -24.33 10.15 -5.54
N GLN A 58 -23.89 11.10 -4.73
CA GLN A 58 -23.27 10.85 -3.43
C GLN A 58 -24.12 11.54 -2.37
N MET A 59 -24.45 10.81 -1.30
CA MET A 59 -25.25 11.32 -0.20
C MET A 59 -24.37 11.51 1.04
N GLN A 60 -24.59 12.61 1.77
CA GLN A 60 -23.99 12.83 3.07
C GLN A 60 -25.07 13.22 4.08
N ILE A 61 -25.38 12.34 5.02
CA ILE A 61 -26.36 12.58 6.08
C ILE A 61 -25.74 13.49 7.14
N GLN A 62 -26.39 14.61 7.40
CA GLN A 62 -26.01 15.54 8.46
C GLN A 62 -26.79 15.28 9.75
N VAL A 63 -28.05 14.89 9.63
CA VAL A 63 -28.95 14.69 10.76
C VAL A 63 -29.81 13.44 10.57
N LEU A 64 -29.84 12.59 11.59
CA LEU A 64 -30.75 11.46 11.71
C LEU A 64 -31.50 11.54 13.03
N TRP A 65 -32.81 11.30 13.02
CA TRP A 65 -33.65 11.30 14.22
C TRP A 65 -34.75 10.24 14.16
N ASN A 66 -35.36 9.89 15.30
CA ASN A 66 -36.60 9.11 15.29
C ASN A 66 -37.79 10.06 15.09
N VAL A 67 -38.63 9.81 14.09
CA VAL A 67 -39.79 10.67 13.77
C VAL A 67 -40.77 10.81 14.94
N LYS A 68 -40.83 9.83 15.85
CA LYS A 68 -41.61 9.91 17.10
C LYS A 68 -41.08 10.96 18.08
N ASN A 69 -39.82 11.35 17.95
CA ASN A 69 -39.17 12.39 18.75
C ASN A 69 -38.40 13.40 17.85
N PRO A 70 -39.13 14.27 17.13
CA PRO A 70 -38.54 15.12 16.08
C PRO A 70 -37.64 16.24 16.60
N GLN A 71 -37.62 16.48 17.91
CA GLN A 71 -36.82 17.55 18.54
C GLN A 71 -35.40 17.10 18.92
N LYS A 72 -35.05 15.82 18.68
CA LYS A 72 -33.76 15.26 19.11
C LYS A 72 -33.07 14.49 17.98
N ALA A 73 -32.00 15.08 17.45
CA ALA A 73 -31.03 14.36 16.62
C ALA A 73 -30.31 13.28 17.44
N LEU A 74 -30.00 12.16 16.81
CA LEU A 74 -29.28 11.05 17.43
C LEU A 74 -27.78 11.21 17.25
N SER A 75 -27.00 10.81 18.26
CA SER A 75 -25.54 10.78 18.14
C SER A 75 -25.12 9.59 17.27
N PRO A 76 -24.17 9.75 16.33
CA PRO A 76 -23.72 8.66 15.46
C PRO A 76 -23.17 7.44 16.22
N SER A 77 -22.67 7.61 17.44
CA SER A 77 -22.11 6.54 18.28
C SER A 77 -23.14 5.81 19.15
N GLU A 78 -24.39 6.29 19.23
CA GLU A 78 -25.44 5.64 20.02
C GLU A 78 -25.94 4.36 19.33
N ALA A 79 -26.34 3.36 20.13
CA ALA A 79 -26.92 2.11 19.63
C ALA A 79 -28.37 2.33 19.19
N LEU A 80 -28.77 1.72 18.08
CA LEU A 80 -30.10 1.91 17.48
C LEU A 80 -31.24 1.43 18.38
N ASP A 81 -31.06 0.33 19.10
CA ASP A 81 -32.05 -0.25 20.02
C ASP A 81 -32.43 0.66 21.21
N LYS A 82 -31.60 1.67 21.52
CA LYS A 82 -31.93 2.71 22.50
C LYS A 82 -32.93 3.73 21.97
N HIS A 83 -33.06 3.84 20.65
CA HIS A 83 -33.81 4.91 19.99
C HIS A 83 -34.96 4.40 19.11
N PHE A 84 -34.94 3.13 18.71
CA PHE A 84 -35.88 2.58 17.74
C PHE A 84 -36.44 1.22 18.17
N ALA A 85 -37.72 1.03 17.90
CA ALA A 85 -38.36 -0.28 17.86
C ALA A 85 -38.54 -0.74 16.40
N SER A 86 -38.66 -2.06 16.18
CA SER A 86 -38.97 -2.56 14.84
C SER A 86 -40.33 -2.04 14.37
N GLY A 87 -40.37 -1.52 13.14
CA GLY A 87 -41.50 -0.80 12.54
C GLY A 87 -41.40 0.72 12.62
N ASP A 88 -40.39 1.26 13.32
CA ASP A 88 -40.21 2.71 13.44
C ASP A 88 -39.72 3.37 12.14
N THR A 89 -40.04 4.65 12.03
CA THR A 89 -39.57 5.53 10.96
C THR A 89 -38.52 6.49 11.51
N PHE A 90 -37.38 6.59 10.83
CA PHE A 90 -36.36 7.58 11.11
C PHE A 90 -36.36 8.68 10.05
N GLY A 91 -36.12 9.91 10.49
CA GLY A 91 -35.95 11.05 9.63
C GLY A 91 -34.50 11.23 9.22
N VAL A 92 -34.28 11.64 7.97
CA VAL A 92 -32.96 11.88 7.39
C VAL A 92 -32.94 13.28 6.79
N TYR A 93 -31.88 14.03 7.09
CA TYR A 93 -31.54 15.29 6.43
C TYR A 93 -30.06 15.32 6.09
N GLY A 94 -29.75 15.78 4.89
CA GLY A 94 -28.39 15.83 4.37
C GLY A 94 -28.33 16.36 2.95
N ASP A 95 -27.12 16.36 2.39
CA ASP A 95 -26.87 16.80 1.03
C ASP A 95 -26.81 15.61 0.08
N VAL A 96 -27.32 15.80 -1.14
CA VAL A 96 -27.14 14.87 -2.25
C VAL A 96 -26.54 15.64 -3.40
N ILE A 97 -25.32 15.27 -3.76
CA ILE A 97 -24.58 15.90 -4.86
C ILE A 97 -24.41 14.89 -6.01
N ALA A 98 -24.18 15.39 -7.22
CA ALA A 98 -23.79 14.51 -8.33
C ALA A 98 -22.49 13.80 -7.95
N ALA A 99 -22.48 12.46 -8.03
CA ALA A 99 -21.26 11.72 -7.78
C ALA A 99 -20.27 12.06 -8.90
N PRO A 100 -19.01 12.38 -8.59
CA PRO A 100 -17.98 12.43 -9.61
C PRO A 100 -17.94 11.09 -10.33
N GLU A 101 -17.71 11.09 -11.65
CA GLU A 101 -17.56 9.85 -12.42
C GLU A 101 -16.53 8.94 -11.75
N ARG A 102 -16.99 7.85 -11.12
CA ARG A 102 -16.10 6.78 -10.65
C ARG A 102 -15.59 6.08 -11.89
N GLN A 103 -14.42 6.49 -12.36
CA GLN A 103 -13.66 5.71 -13.32
C GLN A 103 -13.47 4.31 -12.73
N PRO A 104 -13.70 3.23 -13.49
CA PRO A 104 -13.46 1.88 -13.01
C PRO A 104 -12.01 1.79 -12.56
N GLN A 105 -11.79 1.59 -11.26
CA GLN A 105 -10.47 1.41 -10.70
C GLN A 105 -10.11 -0.06 -10.86
N ILE A 106 -9.01 -0.33 -11.55
CA ILE A 106 -8.40 -1.67 -11.58
C ILE A 106 -8.11 -2.05 -10.12
N PRO A 107 -8.56 -3.22 -9.64
CA PRO A 107 -8.21 -3.71 -8.30
C PRO A 107 -6.69 -3.66 -8.09
N GLU A 108 -6.21 -3.30 -6.90
CA GLU A 108 -4.75 -3.25 -6.63
C GLU A 108 -4.04 -4.54 -7.04
N SER A 109 -4.66 -5.70 -6.83
CA SER A 109 -4.10 -7.00 -7.25
C SER A 109 -3.91 -7.16 -8.76
N GLU A 110 -4.64 -6.41 -9.58
CA GLU A 110 -4.60 -6.45 -11.05
C GLU A 110 -3.72 -5.34 -11.65
N LYS A 111 -3.28 -4.37 -10.83
CA LYS A 111 -2.35 -3.33 -11.28
C LYS A 111 -0.95 -3.90 -11.49
N LEU A 112 -0.26 -3.39 -12.51
CA LEU A 112 1.10 -3.80 -12.84
C LEU A 112 2.06 -3.35 -11.72
N PRO A 113 2.79 -4.29 -11.06
CA PRO A 113 3.70 -3.93 -9.98
C PRO A 113 4.96 -3.22 -10.47
N VAL A 114 5.34 -2.18 -9.73
CA VAL A 114 6.56 -1.40 -9.93
C VAL A 114 7.46 -1.57 -8.71
N THR A 115 8.68 -2.07 -8.91
CA THR A 115 9.69 -2.20 -7.85
C THR A 115 10.81 -1.19 -8.08
N ILE A 116 11.15 -0.40 -7.06
CA ILE A 116 12.30 0.52 -7.11
C ILE A 116 13.52 -0.19 -6.55
N LEU A 117 14.60 -0.24 -7.33
CA LEU A 117 15.89 -0.79 -6.94
C LEU A 117 16.88 0.36 -6.68
N THR A 118 17.31 0.50 -5.42
CA THR A 118 18.23 1.54 -4.98
C THR A 118 19.39 0.97 -4.15
N GLY A 119 20.29 1.84 -3.70
CA GLY A 119 21.47 1.48 -2.91
C GLY A 119 22.74 2.15 -3.41
N PHE A 120 23.69 2.37 -2.50
CA PHE A 120 24.89 3.17 -2.74
C PHE A 120 25.73 2.73 -3.96
N LEU A 121 26.58 3.62 -4.50
CA LEU A 121 27.41 3.27 -5.66
C LEU A 121 28.25 2.02 -5.39
N GLY A 122 28.31 1.13 -6.38
CA GLY A 122 29.06 -0.10 -6.29
C GLY A 122 28.41 -1.20 -5.44
N ALA A 123 27.20 -1.01 -4.87
CA ALA A 123 26.54 -2.05 -4.08
C ALA A 123 26.16 -3.32 -4.87
N GLY A 124 26.14 -3.22 -6.21
CA GLY A 124 25.82 -4.33 -7.12
C GLY A 124 24.38 -4.34 -7.62
N LYS A 125 23.71 -3.18 -7.70
CA LYS A 125 22.36 -3.01 -8.26
C LYS A 125 22.27 -3.55 -9.69
N THR A 126 23.12 -3.06 -10.58
CA THR A 126 23.21 -3.51 -11.97
C THR A 126 23.53 -5.02 -12.07
N THR A 127 24.38 -5.55 -11.19
CA THR A 127 24.66 -7.00 -11.14
C THR A 127 23.42 -7.80 -10.75
N LEU A 128 22.66 -7.33 -9.76
CA LEU A 128 21.39 -7.93 -9.37
C LEU A 128 20.38 -7.86 -10.52
N LEU A 129 20.17 -6.67 -11.12
CA LEU A 129 19.23 -6.50 -12.23
C LEU A 129 19.55 -7.44 -13.40
N ASN A 130 20.82 -7.55 -13.77
CA ASN A 130 21.26 -8.50 -14.79
C ASN A 130 20.96 -9.96 -14.42
N TYR A 131 21.23 -10.35 -13.18
CA TYR A 131 20.91 -11.69 -12.69
C TYR A 131 19.40 -11.96 -12.76
N ILE A 132 18.58 -10.98 -12.40
CA ILE A 132 17.11 -11.06 -12.47
C ILE A 132 16.65 -11.32 -13.91
N LEU A 133 17.12 -10.51 -14.86
CA LEU A 133 16.72 -10.63 -16.27
C LEU A 133 17.18 -11.95 -16.93
N GLN A 134 18.25 -12.56 -16.42
CA GLN A 134 18.78 -13.82 -16.95
C GLN A 134 18.08 -15.06 -16.38
N GLU A 135 17.85 -15.07 -15.07
CA GLU A 135 17.36 -16.25 -14.35
C GLU A 135 15.83 -16.31 -14.31
N GLN A 136 15.15 -15.16 -14.33
CA GLN A 136 13.69 -15.09 -14.33
C GLN A 136 13.18 -15.06 -15.77
N LYS A 137 12.67 -16.20 -16.24
CA LYS A 137 12.11 -16.35 -17.59
C LYS A 137 10.58 -16.43 -17.64
N GLU A 138 9.92 -16.51 -16.48
CA GLU A 138 8.49 -16.73 -16.38
C GLU A 138 7.68 -15.43 -16.39
N LYS A 139 8.31 -14.32 -15.96
CA LYS A 139 7.76 -12.98 -15.94
C LYS A 139 8.44 -12.11 -17.00
N LYS A 140 7.65 -11.31 -17.69
CA LYS A 140 8.11 -10.28 -18.61
C LYS A 140 8.39 -8.98 -17.86
N ILE A 141 9.66 -8.64 -17.73
CA ILE A 141 10.10 -7.49 -16.95
C ILE A 141 10.46 -6.34 -17.89
N ALA A 142 9.91 -5.16 -17.61
CA ALA A 142 10.36 -3.91 -18.19
C ALA A 142 11.27 -3.18 -17.20
N VAL A 143 12.31 -2.53 -17.71
CA VAL A 143 13.31 -1.84 -16.89
C VAL A 143 13.35 -0.37 -17.26
N ILE A 144 13.35 0.49 -16.24
CA ILE A 144 13.69 1.91 -16.35
C ILE A 144 15.02 2.14 -15.66
N GLU A 145 16.01 2.63 -16.40
CA GLU A 145 17.30 3.06 -15.85
C GLU A 145 17.26 4.58 -15.66
N ASN A 146 17.40 5.02 -14.41
CA ASN A 146 17.48 6.43 -14.05
C ASN A 146 18.94 6.77 -13.68
N GLU A 147 19.69 7.33 -14.63
CA GLU A 147 21.03 7.90 -14.39
C GLU A 147 20.95 9.37 -13.90
N PHE A 148 21.82 9.73 -12.97
CA PHE A 148 21.98 11.01 -12.29
C PHE A 148 23.48 11.18 -12.03
N GLY A 149 24.16 12.05 -12.77
CA GLY A 149 25.59 12.38 -12.58
C GLY A 149 26.50 11.94 -13.74
N GLU A 150 27.71 12.52 -13.83
CA GLU A 150 28.65 12.40 -14.95
C GLU A 150 28.96 10.94 -15.35
N VAL A 151 28.77 10.66 -16.65
CA VAL A 151 29.23 9.52 -17.46
C VAL A 151 29.49 8.21 -16.69
N SER A 152 28.57 7.26 -16.83
CA SER A 152 28.71 5.95 -16.19
C SER A 152 29.93 5.17 -16.72
N ILE A 153 30.65 4.56 -15.77
CA ILE A 153 31.62 3.49 -16.03
C ILE A 153 30.86 2.16 -16.31
N ASP A 154 29.53 2.17 -16.18
CA ASP A 154 28.66 0.98 -16.22
C ASP A 154 28.26 0.53 -17.64
N ASP A 155 28.54 1.33 -18.67
CA ASP A 155 28.42 0.96 -20.11
C ASP A 155 29.13 -0.36 -20.44
N ALA A 156 30.19 -0.72 -19.69
CA ALA A 156 30.95 -1.96 -19.89
C ALA A 156 30.30 -3.20 -19.26
N LEU A 157 29.43 -3.05 -18.24
CA LEU A 157 28.77 -4.16 -17.55
C LEU A 157 27.41 -4.51 -18.21
N LEU A 158 26.72 -3.50 -18.72
CA LEU A 158 25.49 -3.60 -19.51
C LEU A 158 25.80 -3.64 -21.01
N THR A 159 26.44 -4.71 -21.48
CA THR A 159 26.61 -4.95 -22.93
C THR A 159 25.26 -4.90 -23.63
N ARG A 160 25.15 -4.16 -24.75
CA ARG A 160 23.96 -4.03 -25.63
C ARG A 160 23.18 -5.34 -25.87
N ASP A 161 23.87 -6.49 -25.88
CA ASP A 161 23.27 -7.82 -26.04
C ASP A 161 22.35 -8.25 -24.87
N LYS A 162 22.48 -7.63 -23.69
CA LYS A 162 21.76 -8.01 -22.46
C LYS A 162 20.48 -7.21 -22.24
N LEU A 163 20.43 -5.97 -22.72
CA LEU A 163 19.21 -5.16 -22.79
C LEU A 163 18.17 -5.78 -23.74
N ALA A 164 18.58 -6.69 -24.63
CA ALA A 164 17.68 -7.49 -25.47
C ALA A 164 16.88 -8.56 -24.70
N MET A 165 17.23 -8.85 -23.44
CA MET A 165 16.52 -9.86 -22.62
C MET A 165 15.36 -9.26 -21.82
N ALA A 166 15.39 -7.95 -21.55
CA ALA A 166 14.23 -7.25 -21.04
C ALA A 166 13.20 -7.09 -22.17
N GLU A 167 11.91 -7.20 -21.84
CA GLU A 167 10.85 -6.99 -22.83
C GLU A 167 10.87 -5.53 -23.34
N LYS A 168 11.22 -4.61 -22.45
CA LYS A 168 11.44 -3.20 -22.77
C LYS A 168 12.47 -2.60 -21.81
N VAL A 169 13.39 -1.83 -22.37
CA VAL A 169 14.27 -0.95 -21.61
C VAL A 169 13.97 0.48 -22.01
N VAL A 170 13.71 1.33 -21.02
CA VAL A 170 13.65 2.77 -21.18
C VAL A 170 14.82 3.38 -20.41
N VAL A 171 15.72 4.03 -21.13
CA VAL A 171 16.83 4.79 -20.55
C VAL A 171 16.39 6.24 -20.45
N MET A 172 16.47 6.83 -19.26
CA MET A 172 16.14 8.24 -19.04
C MET A 172 17.39 9.12 -19.21
N ASP A 173 17.23 10.26 -19.87
CA ASP A 173 18.33 11.22 -20.07
C ASP A 173 18.68 11.98 -18.77
N ASN A 174 19.94 12.41 -18.67
CA ASN A 174 20.48 13.18 -17.54
C ASN A 174 19.84 14.58 -17.41
N GLY A 175 18.73 14.68 -16.67
CA GLY A 175 18.04 15.95 -16.40
C GLY A 175 18.38 16.56 -15.04
N CYS A 176 19.23 17.60 -14.99
CA CYS A 176 19.34 18.45 -13.81
C CYS A 176 18.05 19.29 -13.61
N MET A 177 17.72 19.58 -12.35
CA MET A 177 16.44 20.09 -11.80
C MET A 177 15.42 19.01 -11.48
N CYS A 178 14.99 19.00 -10.21
CA CYS A 178 14.03 18.07 -9.61
C CYS A 178 12.66 17.97 -10.31
N CYS A 179 12.35 18.81 -11.30
CA CYS A 179 11.14 18.73 -12.12
C CYS A 179 11.32 17.84 -13.37
N THR A 180 12.50 17.86 -13.99
CA THR A 180 12.80 17.10 -15.22
C THR A 180 12.75 15.60 -14.94
N VAL A 181 13.35 15.18 -13.83
CA VAL A 181 13.39 13.78 -13.36
C VAL A 181 12.01 13.18 -13.09
N ARG A 182 11.09 13.98 -12.53
CA ARG A 182 9.71 13.56 -12.32
C ARG A 182 9.00 13.37 -13.65
N GLY A 183 9.20 14.30 -14.58
CA GLY A 183 8.68 14.22 -15.93
C GLY A 183 9.24 13.03 -16.70
N ASP A 184 10.54 12.79 -16.64
CA ASP A 184 11.21 11.71 -17.37
C ASP A 184 10.82 10.33 -16.85
N LEU A 185 10.70 10.17 -15.53
CA LEU A 185 10.16 8.93 -14.95
C LEU A 185 8.71 8.69 -15.35
N GLN A 186 7.88 9.73 -15.29
CA GLN A 186 6.48 9.63 -15.72
C GLN A 186 6.39 9.26 -17.20
N ASN A 187 7.15 9.93 -18.06
CA ASN A 187 7.23 9.65 -19.49
C ASN A 187 7.69 8.20 -19.76
N GLY A 188 8.68 7.71 -19.02
CA GLY A 188 9.16 6.34 -19.16
C GLY A 188 8.11 5.29 -18.77
N LEU A 189 7.38 5.53 -17.68
CA LEU A 189 6.26 4.68 -17.26
C LEU A 189 5.11 4.73 -18.27
N GLU A 190 4.77 5.91 -18.79
CA GLU A 190 3.75 6.09 -19.83
C GLU A 190 4.13 5.39 -21.14
N GLN A 191 5.40 5.39 -21.53
CA GLN A 191 5.87 4.63 -22.69
C GLN A 191 5.70 3.13 -22.50
N ILE A 192 6.01 2.59 -21.32
CA ILE A 192 5.79 1.18 -21.00
C ILE A 192 4.29 0.83 -21.08
N LEU A 193 3.44 1.68 -20.49
CA LEU A 193 1.99 1.52 -20.55
C LEU A 193 1.47 1.55 -21.99
N ALA A 194 1.98 2.43 -22.84
CA ALA A 194 1.60 2.50 -24.25
C ALA A 194 2.01 1.24 -25.03
N GLU A 195 3.11 0.58 -24.67
CA GLU A 195 3.50 -0.71 -25.28
C GLU A 195 2.55 -1.84 -24.84
N ILE A 196 2.08 -1.83 -23.59
CA ILE A 196 1.08 -2.79 -23.10
C ILE A 196 -0.24 -2.63 -23.87
N GLU A 197 -0.66 -1.39 -24.12
CA GLU A 197 -1.85 -1.08 -24.91
C GLU A 197 -1.72 -1.58 -26.37
N LYS A 198 -0.49 -1.66 -26.91
CA LYS A 198 -0.21 -2.25 -28.23
C LYS A 198 -0.16 -3.78 -28.23
N GLY A 199 -0.31 -4.43 -27.06
CA GLY A 199 -0.36 -5.88 -26.90
C GLY A 199 0.90 -6.52 -26.33
N SER A 200 1.91 -5.74 -25.94
CA SER A 200 3.09 -6.27 -25.24
C SER A 200 2.70 -6.80 -23.87
N LYS A 201 3.11 -8.02 -23.53
CA LYS A 201 2.88 -8.60 -22.21
C LYS A 201 4.02 -8.18 -21.28
N ILE A 202 3.70 -7.41 -20.24
CA ILE A 202 4.63 -7.00 -19.19
C ILE A 202 3.99 -7.35 -17.85
N ASP A 203 4.70 -8.14 -17.06
CA ASP A 203 4.24 -8.65 -15.76
C ASP A 203 4.81 -7.84 -14.57
N GLN A 204 5.90 -7.08 -14.79
CA GLN A 204 6.54 -6.27 -13.77
C GLN A 204 7.38 -5.14 -14.37
N ILE A 205 7.45 -4.00 -13.66
CA ILE A 205 8.39 -2.92 -13.94
C ILE A 205 9.43 -2.84 -12.82
N MET A 206 10.71 -2.72 -13.19
CA MET A 206 11.80 -2.42 -12.25
C MET A 206 12.43 -1.08 -12.60
N ILE A 207 12.57 -0.20 -11.61
CA ILE A 207 13.24 1.10 -11.76
C ILE A 207 14.58 1.02 -11.04
N GLU A 208 15.70 1.04 -11.77
CA GLU A 208 17.02 1.21 -11.16
C GLU A 208 17.31 2.70 -10.97
N THR A 209 17.59 3.10 -9.73
CA THR A 209 18.03 4.47 -9.41
C THR A 209 19.55 4.52 -9.37
N THR A 210 20.15 5.70 -9.56
CA THR A 210 21.59 5.84 -9.29
C THR A 210 21.96 5.56 -7.85
N GLY A 211 23.27 5.33 -7.63
CA GLY A 211 23.79 5.07 -6.31
C GLY A 211 23.64 6.21 -5.30
N MET A 212 23.44 7.45 -5.77
CA MET A 212 23.23 8.62 -4.91
C MET A 212 21.77 9.07 -4.86
N ALA A 213 20.87 8.42 -5.59
CA ALA A 213 19.49 8.86 -5.63
C ALA A 213 18.78 8.61 -4.29
N ASP A 214 18.03 9.61 -3.85
CA ASP A 214 17.03 9.47 -2.78
C ASP A 214 15.79 8.75 -3.36
N PRO A 215 15.35 7.61 -2.80
CA PRO A 215 14.14 6.92 -3.26
C PRO A 215 12.84 7.69 -2.95
N VAL A 216 12.84 8.60 -1.97
CA VAL A 216 11.62 9.28 -1.49
C VAL A 216 10.97 10.15 -2.57
N PRO A 217 11.69 11.02 -3.31
CA PRO A 217 11.11 11.78 -4.42
C PRO A 217 10.46 10.91 -5.50
N ILE A 218 11.04 9.74 -5.80
CA ILE A 218 10.54 8.80 -6.81
C ILE A 218 9.22 8.18 -6.34
N VAL A 219 9.19 7.68 -5.10
CA VAL A 219 7.97 7.15 -4.49
C VAL A 219 6.88 8.21 -4.42
N ARG A 220 7.21 9.43 -4.00
CA ARG A 220 6.25 10.54 -3.96
C ARG A 220 5.66 10.83 -5.33
N THR A 221 6.48 10.95 -6.37
CA THR A 221 6.01 11.17 -7.73
C THR A 221 5.03 10.09 -8.17
N PHE A 222 5.35 8.82 -7.89
CA PHE A 222 4.44 7.72 -8.20
C PHE A 222 3.10 7.86 -7.46
N MET A 223 3.13 8.06 -6.14
CA MET A 223 1.93 8.15 -5.30
C MET A 223 1.07 9.39 -5.59
N THR A 224 1.67 10.49 -6.05
CA THR A 224 0.96 11.74 -6.34
C THR A 224 0.46 11.87 -7.78
N SER A 225 0.66 10.84 -8.62
CA SER A 225 0.21 10.84 -10.02
C SER A 225 -0.99 9.90 -10.20
N PRO A 226 -2.23 10.43 -10.22
CA PRO A 226 -3.44 9.64 -10.40
C PRO A 226 -3.43 8.79 -11.67
N ASP A 227 -2.85 9.31 -12.76
CA ASP A 227 -2.85 8.60 -14.05
C ASP A 227 -1.94 7.37 -14.05
N LEU A 228 -0.85 7.39 -13.25
CA LEU A 228 0.00 6.23 -13.04
C LEU A 228 -0.68 5.23 -12.09
N THR A 229 -1.18 5.71 -10.95
CA THR A 229 -1.79 4.85 -9.91
C THR A 229 -3.10 4.18 -10.34
N LYS A 230 -3.72 4.60 -11.45
CA LYS A 230 -4.85 3.88 -12.08
C LYS A 230 -4.44 2.52 -12.66
N LYS A 231 -3.23 2.40 -13.21
CA LYS A 231 -2.76 1.22 -13.96
C LYS A 231 -1.60 0.48 -13.29
N LEU A 232 -0.83 1.20 -12.49
CA LEU A 232 0.37 0.72 -11.83
C LEU A 232 0.19 0.73 -10.31
N ARG A 233 0.86 -0.19 -9.62
CA ARG A 233 1.01 -0.13 -8.17
C ARG A 233 2.48 -0.13 -7.77
N LEU A 234 2.82 0.63 -6.74
CA LEU A 234 4.15 0.58 -6.16
C LEU A 234 4.24 -0.69 -5.30
N ASP A 235 5.01 -1.66 -5.77
CA ASP A 235 5.21 -2.91 -5.04
C ASP A 235 6.09 -2.69 -3.81
N GLY A 236 7.17 -1.92 -3.96
CA GLY A 236 8.04 -1.50 -2.87
C GLY A 236 9.44 -1.05 -3.31
N VAL A 237 10.25 -0.68 -2.33
CA VAL A 237 11.64 -0.21 -2.47
C VAL A 237 12.60 -1.28 -1.97
N VAL A 238 13.50 -1.73 -2.84
CA VAL A 238 14.58 -2.67 -2.55
C VAL A 238 15.90 -1.92 -2.51
N THR A 239 16.59 -1.98 -1.38
CA THR A 239 17.94 -1.42 -1.23
C THR A 239 19.00 -2.50 -1.28
N VAL A 240 19.99 -2.36 -2.18
CA VAL A 240 21.19 -3.21 -2.20
C VAL A 240 22.28 -2.55 -1.36
N ALA A 241 22.78 -3.28 -0.36
CA ALA A 241 23.84 -2.82 0.53
C ALA A 241 25.12 -3.66 0.33
N ASP A 242 26.26 -2.99 0.15
CA ASP A 242 27.58 -3.63 0.13
C ASP A 242 28.03 -3.95 1.56
N ALA A 243 28.00 -5.22 1.97
CA ALA A 243 28.38 -5.63 3.32
C ALA A 243 29.79 -5.17 3.73
N LYS A 244 30.72 -5.02 2.77
CA LYS A 244 32.10 -4.61 3.05
C LYS A 244 32.22 -3.11 3.34
N HIS A 245 31.40 -2.28 2.70
CA HIS A 245 31.59 -0.83 2.71
C HIS A 245 30.46 -0.05 3.38
N ILE A 246 29.29 -0.66 3.62
CA ILE A 246 28.07 0.05 4.04
C ILE A 246 28.24 0.81 5.36
N ILE A 247 28.96 0.27 6.35
CA ILE A 247 29.19 0.96 7.63
C ILE A 247 29.89 2.30 7.41
N GLY A 248 30.97 2.30 6.61
CA GLY A 248 31.67 3.52 6.27
C GLY A 248 30.76 4.55 5.59
N ARG A 249 29.86 4.10 4.70
CA ARG A 249 28.88 4.97 4.04
C ARG A 249 27.84 5.55 4.98
N LEU A 250 27.38 4.77 5.96
CA LEU A 250 26.45 5.22 6.98
C LEU A 250 27.07 6.24 7.94
N ASP A 251 28.39 6.18 8.13
CA ASP A 251 29.14 7.04 9.03
C ASP A 251 29.91 8.17 8.30
N ASP A 252 29.74 8.30 6.98
CA ASP A 252 30.32 9.39 6.18
C ASP A 252 29.91 10.75 6.77
N LYS A 253 30.87 11.67 6.88
CA LYS A 253 30.62 13.02 7.40
C LYS A 253 29.87 13.85 6.38
N ILE A 254 28.76 14.43 6.81
CA ILE A 254 27.88 15.21 5.93
C ILE A 254 27.81 16.65 6.42
N GLU A 255 27.73 17.56 5.46
CA GLU A 255 27.52 18.98 5.72
C GLU A 255 26.22 19.21 6.49
N ALA A 256 26.24 20.20 7.39
CA ALA A 256 25.07 20.54 8.18
C ALA A 256 23.87 20.89 7.28
N GLY A 257 22.74 20.22 7.49
CA GLY A 257 21.51 20.42 6.71
C GLY A 257 21.36 19.50 5.49
N LYS A 258 22.34 18.64 5.19
CA LYS A 258 22.18 17.54 4.21
C LYS A 258 21.92 16.22 4.93
N VAL A 259 21.32 15.26 4.20
CA VAL A 259 21.00 13.93 4.71
C VAL A 259 21.96 12.91 4.11
N ASN A 260 22.29 11.87 4.88
CA ASN A 260 23.07 10.74 4.39
C ASN A 260 22.24 9.86 3.46
N GLU A 261 22.64 9.79 2.19
CA GLU A 261 21.94 9.06 1.15
C GLU A 261 21.92 7.55 1.45
N ALA A 262 23.04 6.98 1.91
CA ALA A 262 23.10 5.57 2.31
C ALA A 262 22.17 5.29 3.50
N TYR A 263 22.11 6.22 4.46
CA TYR A 263 21.19 6.11 5.59
C TYR A 263 19.73 6.17 5.13
N GLN A 264 19.37 7.12 4.26
CA GLN A 264 18.01 7.24 3.72
C GLN A 264 17.59 6.01 2.92
N GLN A 265 18.46 5.51 2.05
CA GLN A 265 18.21 4.29 1.27
C GLN A 265 17.94 3.09 2.17
N VAL A 266 18.67 2.94 3.28
CA VAL A 266 18.43 1.87 4.26
C VAL A 266 17.14 2.13 5.05
N ALA A 267 16.92 3.35 5.51
CA ALA A 267 15.77 3.72 6.34
C ALA A 267 14.43 3.61 5.61
N PHE A 268 14.41 3.84 4.30
CA PHE A 268 13.18 3.92 3.51
C PHE A 268 12.85 2.63 2.74
N CYS A 269 13.72 1.62 2.76
CA CYS A 269 13.47 0.39 2.01
C CYS A 269 12.46 -0.54 2.71
N ASP A 270 11.71 -1.28 1.89
CA ASP A 270 10.83 -2.36 2.32
C ASP A 270 11.61 -3.68 2.43
N LYS A 271 12.60 -3.85 1.56
CA LYS A 271 13.56 -4.98 1.61
C LYS A 271 14.97 -4.49 1.40
N LEU A 272 15.91 -5.13 2.10
CA LEU A 272 17.32 -4.85 2.02
C LEU A 272 18.08 -6.10 1.59
N LEU A 273 18.78 -6.04 0.45
CA LEU A 273 19.68 -7.08 0.00
C LEU A 273 21.10 -6.80 0.53
N LEU A 274 21.53 -7.54 1.55
CA LEU A 274 22.89 -7.47 2.08
C LEU A 274 23.82 -8.30 1.20
N ASN A 275 24.46 -7.64 0.24
CA ASN A 275 25.24 -8.24 -0.82
C ASN A 275 26.74 -8.28 -0.48
N LYS A 276 27.51 -9.07 -1.24
CA LYS A 276 28.97 -9.25 -1.11
C LYS A 276 29.41 -9.83 0.23
N LEU A 277 28.58 -10.70 0.82
CA LEU A 277 28.91 -11.38 2.07
C LEU A 277 30.16 -12.27 1.95
N ASP A 278 30.56 -12.66 0.74
CA ASP A 278 31.80 -13.36 0.45
C ASP A 278 33.07 -12.53 0.69
N LEU A 279 32.94 -11.21 0.87
CA LEU A 279 34.07 -10.28 1.07
C LEU A 279 34.30 -9.88 2.53
N VAL A 280 33.52 -10.42 3.48
CA VAL A 280 33.58 -10.07 4.90
C VAL A 280 33.58 -11.31 5.79
N SER A 281 34.09 -11.18 7.03
CA SER A 281 33.98 -12.26 8.01
C SER A 281 32.57 -12.36 8.60
N ALA A 282 32.26 -13.45 9.28
CA ALA A 282 30.98 -13.65 9.95
C ALA A 282 30.74 -12.57 11.02
N GLU A 283 31.77 -12.18 11.77
CA GLU A 283 31.69 -11.14 12.80
C GLU A 283 31.33 -9.78 12.18
N THR A 284 31.97 -9.43 11.07
CA THR A 284 31.63 -8.20 10.33
C THR A 284 30.22 -8.25 9.77
N ALA A 285 29.79 -9.37 9.20
CA ALA A 285 28.44 -9.52 8.66
C ALA A 285 27.35 -9.35 9.73
N ILE A 286 27.57 -9.89 10.94
CA ILE A 286 26.67 -9.72 12.09
C ILE A 286 26.61 -8.24 12.50
N ALA A 287 27.76 -7.59 12.69
CA ALA A 287 27.80 -6.18 13.07
C ALA A 287 27.11 -5.27 12.04
N VAL A 288 27.31 -5.54 10.74
CA VAL A 288 26.61 -4.83 9.65
C VAL A 288 25.10 -5.03 9.74
N LYS A 289 24.65 -6.28 9.87
CA LYS A 289 23.23 -6.61 9.97
C LYS A 289 22.58 -5.92 11.17
N ASP A 290 23.23 -5.91 12.33
CA ASP A 290 22.72 -5.28 13.54
C ASP A 290 22.63 -3.76 13.37
N ARG A 291 23.65 -3.13 12.76
CA ARG A 291 23.61 -1.70 12.43
C ARG A 291 22.45 -1.37 11.50
N LEU A 292 22.24 -2.15 10.44
CA LEU A 292 21.15 -1.94 9.49
C LEU A 292 19.77 -2.13 10.14
N ARG A 293 19.64 -3.11 11.04
CA ARG A 293 18.41 -3.33 11.81
C ARG A 293 18.08 -2.18 12.76
N ASN A 294 19.08 -1.56 13.37
CA ASN A 294 18.88 -0.38 14.20
C ASN A 294 18.39 0.84 13.40
N ILE A 295 18.69 0.90 12.10
CA ILE A 295 18.21 1.96 11.20
C ILE A 295 16.81 1.64 10.70
N ASN A 296 16.57 0.40 10.28
CA ASN A 296 15.28 -0.04 9.76
C ASN A 296 14.91 -1.42 10.34
N ALA A 297 14.05 -1.40 11.36
CA ALA A 297 13.57 -2.59 12.02
C ALA A 297 12.60 -3.40 11.15
N PHE A 298 11.89 -2.74 10.23
CA PHE A 298 10.80 -3.32 9.44
C PHE A 298 11.27 -4.04 8.18
N ALA A 299 12.34 -3.55 7.53
CA ALA A 299 12.81 -4.11 6.26
C ALA A 299 13.27 -5.56 6.39
N LYS A 300 12.85 -6.46 5.49
CA LYS A 300 13.43 -7.82 5.44
C LYS A 300 14.86 -7.75 4.90
N ILE A 301 15.84 -8.19 5.69
CA ILE A 301 17.25 -8.27 5.27
C ILE A 301 17.52 -9.64 4.65
N LEU A 302 17.88 -9.65 3.36
CA LEU A 302 18.16 -10.82 2.55
C LEU A 302 19.68 -10.95 2.34
N PRO A 303 20.33 -12.06 2.72
CA PRO A 303 21.75 -12.26 2.47
C PRO A 303 22.00 -12.62 0.99
N ALA A 304 23.05 -12.06 0.39
CA ALA A 304 23.42 -12.36 -0.98
C ALA A 304 24.92 -12.29 -1.28
N VAL A 305 25.30 -13.02 -2.33
CA VAL A 305 26.62 -12.98 -2.98
C VAL A 305 26.38 -12.77 -4.46
N LYS A 306 27.08 -11.80 -5.07
CA LYS A 306 26.94 -11.42 -6.49
C LYS A 306 25.49 -11.10 -6.89
N GLY A 307 24.72 -10.50 -5.98
CA GLY A 307 23.31 -10.15 -6.22
C GLY A 307 22.36 -11.34 -6.37
N ARG A 308 22.79 -12.57 -6.05
CA ARG A 308 21.94 -13.75 -6.25
C ARG A 308 20.91 -13.89 -5.13
N VAL A 309 19.63 -13.87 -5.50
CA VAL A 309 18.48 -14.02 -4.59
C VAL A 309 17.28 -14.57 -5.37
N LYS A 310 16.28 -15.16 -4.70
CA LYS A 310 15.06 -15.61 -5.39
C LYS A 310 14.20 -14.41 -5.78
N MET A 311 13.58 -14.43 -6.94
CA MET A 311 12.76 -13.30 -7.41
C MET A 311 11.49 -13.07 -6.61
N GLU A 312 10.86 -14.13 -6.10
CA GLU A 312 9.75 -14.02 -5.15
C GLU A 312 10.15 -13.27 -3.88
N GLU A 313 11.44 -13.31 -3.50
CA GLU A 313 11.93 -12.60 -2.32
C GLU A 313 12.15 -11.11 -2.59
N LEU A 314 12.19 -10.65 -3.84
CA LEU A 314 12.37 -9.22 -4.18
C LEU A 314 11.10 -8.53 -4.67
N THR A 315 10.06 -9.30 -4.99
CA THR A 315 8.86 -8.82 -5.69
C THR A 315 7.60 -9.25 -4.95
N ASN A 316 6.45 -8.73 -5.36
CA ASN A 316 5.16 -8.98 -4.75
C ASN A 316 5.14 -8.66 -3.24
N MET A 317 5.72 -7.53 -2.89
CA MET A 317 5.79 -7.02 -1.52
C MET A 317 4.46 -6.43 -1.06
N CYS A 318 3.68 -5.85 -1.98
CA CYS A 318 2.46 -5.10 -1.67
C CYS A 318 2.65 -4.09 -0.53
N ALA A 319 3.86 -3.53 -0.38
CA ALA A 319 4.23 -2.75 0.81
C ALA A 319 3.48 -1.41 0.91
N HIS A 320 2.94 -0.94 -0.21
CA HIS A 320 2.19 0.32 -0.33
C HIS A 320 0.71 0.10 -0.66
N ASP A 321 0.19 -1.12 -0.46
CA ASP A 321 -1.23 -1.42 -0.59
C ASP A 321 -1.99 -0.95 0.66
N MET A 322 -2.58 0.24 0.55
CA MET A 322 -3.37 0.84 1.63
C MET A 322 -4.67 0.06 1.94
N ALA A 323 -5.14 -0.82 1.06
CA ALA A 323 -6.29 -1.70 1.31
C ALA A 323 -5.88 -2.97 2.07
N GLY A 324 -4.64 -3.44 1.88
CA GLY A 324 -4.08 -4.62 2.57
C GLY A 324 -3.88 -4.43 4.07
N PHE A 325 -3.53 -3.21 4.52
CA PHE A 325 -3.36 -2.89 5.95
C PHE A 325 -4.64 -3.06 6.78
N ALA A 326 -5.82 -2.89 6.19
CA ALA A 326 -7.08 -3.03 6.92
C ALA A 326 -7.50 -4.49 7.18
N SER A 327 -6.88 -5.46 6.49
CA SER A 327 -7.31 -6.87 6.53
C SER A 327 -6.31 -7.82 7.19
N ALA A 328 -5.00 -7.52 7.16
CA ALA A 328 -3.98 -8.45 7.62
C ALA A 328 -3.79 -8.51 9.15
N ASP A 329 -4.13 -7.44 9.88
CA ASP A 329 -3.85 -7.33 11.32
C ASP A 329 -5.04 -7.70 12.24
N ILE A 330 -6.27 -7.79 11.71
CA ILE A 330 -7.45 -8.10 12.53
C ILE A 330 -7.58 -9.61 12.83
N GLU A 331 -7.09 -10.48 11.95
CA GLU A 331 -7.27 -11.94 12.12
C GLU A 331 -6.23 -12.61 13.05
N LYS A 332 -5.12 -11.93 13.39
CA LYS A 332 -4.08 -12.51 14.26
C LYS A 332 -4.23 -12.20 15.75
N GLU A 333 -4.94 -11.14 16.13
CA GLU A 333 -5.13 -10.80 17.54
C GLU A 333 -6.42 -11.39 18.16
N ALA A 334 -7.33 -11.94 17.35
CA ALA A 334 -8.58 -12.52 17.83
C ALA A 334 -8.50 -14.00 18.26
N GLY A 335 -7.34 -14.66 18.10
CA GLY A 335 -7.17 -16.11 18.30
C GLY A 335 -6.57 -16.53 19.65
N GLU A 336 -6.07 -15.62 20.47
CA GLU A 336 -5.42 -15.95 21.75
C GLU A 336 -6.07 -15.21 22.94
N ALA A 337 -7.34 -15.52 23.19
CA ALA A 337 -8.00 -15.22 24.44
C ALA A 337 -8.94 -16.37 24.85
N GLU A 338 -8.36 -17.52 25.20
CA GLU A 338 -9.06 -18.52 26.01
C GLU A 338 -8.56 -18.47 27.46
N ASP A 339 -9.43 -17.91 28.29
CA ASP A 339 -9.44 -17.93 29.75
C ASP A 339 -9.85 -19.33 30.26
N PRO A 340 -9.22 -19.90 31.30
CA PRO A 340 -9.89 -20.90 32.11
C PRO A 340 -9.90 -20.49 33.59
N HIS A 341 -10.89 -19.70 33.99
CA HIS A 341 -11.40 -19.71 35.35
C HIS A 341 -12.43 -20.84 35.54
N GLY A 342 -12.01 -21.90 36.26
CA GLY A 342 -12.88 -22.92 36.83
C GLY A 342 -12.54 -23.18 38.30
N HIS A 343 -13.27 -22.56 39.21
CA HIS A 343 -13.23 -22.81 40.65
C HIS A 343 -13.91 -24.16 41.01
N GLY A 344 -13.40 -24.85 42.04
CA GLY A 344 -14.22 -25.82 42.79
C GLY A 344 -13.51 -26.86 43.69
N GLY A 345 -13.02 -26.44 44.86
CA GLY A 345 -13.40 -27.00 46.17
C GLY A 345 -12.94 -28.38 46.69
N HIS A 346 -12.40 -28.33 47.93
CA HIS A 346 -12.45 -29.31 49.04
C HIS A 346 -11.36 -30.38 49.25
N GLY A 347 -10.64 -30.23 50.39
CA GLY A 347 -10.66 -31.24 51.46
C GLY A 347 -9.35 -31.92 51.88
N GLY A 348 -8.71 -31.39 52.95
CA GLY A 348 -8.38 -32.16 54.16
C GLY A 348 -7.24 -33.21 54.21
N HIS A 349 -6.31 -32.95 55.14
CA HIS A 349 -5.56 -33.86 56.01
C HIS A 349 -4.35 -34.68 55.52
N GLY A 350 -3.29 -34.61 56.32
CA GLY A 350 -2.44 -35.77 56.65
C GLY A 350 -0.93 -35.48 56.59
N GLY A 351 -0.29 -35.39 57.75
CA GLY A 351 1.17 -35.33 57.88
C GLY A 351 1.85 -36.69 57.93
N HIS A 352 3.12 -36.66 58.37
CA HIS A 352 4.16 -37.71 58.39
C HIS A 352 4.83 -37.93 57.03
N GLY A 353 6.16 -38.05 56.91
CA GLY A 353 7.25 -38.23 57.87
C GLY A 353 8.32 -39.07 57.15
N GLY A 354 9.60 -38.76 57.38
CA GLY A 354 10.75 -39.50 56.82
C GLY A 354 11.92 -38.61 56.50
#